data_AF-A0A7C6HTN9-F1
#
_entry.id   AF-A0A7C6HTN9-F1
#
_cell.length_a   1.000
_cell.length_b   1.000
_cell.length_c   1.000
_cell.angle_alpha   90.00
_cell.angle_beta   90.00
_cell.angle_gamma   90.00
#
_symmetry.space_group_name_H-M   'P 1'
#
loop_
_entity.id
_entity.type
_entity.pdbx_description
1 polymer ?
#
loop_
_entity_poly.entity_id
_entity_poly.type
_entity_poly.pdbx_seq_one_letter_code
_entity_poly.pdbx_strand_id
1 'polypeptide(L)'
;MRAIREHGAGVGMDDIAAAAGTSKTVVYRHFTDRARLYAAVAERVDATIMHNLSAAIGEDSRRGRPQDGRTIIAAAIDAYLRLVQDEPEIYRFVVAAPILERPGADHSGAVSAHIAEQLVAVLESSLRADGPRAQVWAHGVVGMVRAAADDWLTRGAADSGLTREALTALLTDLAWSGLSPAWT
;
A
#
# COMPACT_ATOMS: atom_id res chain seq x y z
N MET A 1 9.76 -3.58 12.61
CA MET A 1 10.11 -3.96 11.22
C MET A 1 11.07 -5.14 11.17
N ARG A 2 12.28 -5.08 11.76
CA ARG A 2 13.24 -6.22 11.72
C ARG A 2 12.62 -7.57 12.11
N ALA A 3 11.94 -7.63 13.25
CA ALA A 3 11.25 -8.85 13.70
C ALA A 3 10.24 -9.41 12.67
N ILE A 4 9.50 -8.55 11.99
CA ILE A 4 8.52 -8.95 10.96
C ILE A 4 9.25 -9.52 9.73
N ARG A 5 10.39 -8.93 9.34
CA ARG A 5 11.20 -9.46 8.23
C ARG A 5 11.80 -10.83 8.55
N GLU A 6 12.19 -11.05 9.80
CA GLU A 6 12.84 -12.29 10.25
C GLU A 6 11.84 -13.42 10.54
N HIS A 7 10.70 -13.10 11.15
CA HIS A 7 9.71 -14.07 11.64
C HIS A 7 8.41 -14.08 10.83
N GLY A 8 8.31 -13.23 9.81
CA GLY A 8 7.14 -13.08 8.95
C GLY A 8 5.97 -12.31 9.59
N ALA A 9 4.88 -12.20 8.83
CA ALA A 9 3.66 -11.50 9.25
C ALA A 9 3.00 -12.06 10.53
N GLY A 10 3.31 -13.31 10.89
CA GLY A 10 2.81 -13.96 12.10
C GLY A 10 3.48 -13.52 13.41
N VAL A 11 4.56 -12.72 13.34
CA VAL A 11 5.46 -12.40 14.46
C VAL A 11 4.76 -12.09 15.79
N GLY A 12 5.24 -12.70 16.88
CA GLY A 12 4.71 -12.49 18.22
C GLY A 12 5.32 -11.28 18.94
N MET A 13 4.68 -10.87 20.04
CA MET A 13 5.24 -9.81 20.91
C MET A 13 6.59 -10.22 21.53
N ASP A 14 6.83 -11.52 21.73
CA ASP A 14 8.07 -12.05 22.27
C ASP A 14 9.23 -11.90 21.28
N ASP A 15 9.00 -12.26 20.02
CA ASP A 15 9.97 -12.09 18.93
C ASP A 15 10.31 -10.61 18.72
N ILE A 16 9.31 -9.73 18.86
CA ILE A 16 9.51 -8.27 18.77
C ILE A 16 10.36 -7.77 19.92
N ALA A 17 10.11 -8.21 21.15
CA ALA A 17 10.92 -7.83 22.31
C ALA A 17 12.38 -8.29 22.14
N ALA A 18 12.58 -9.54 21.73
CA ALA A 18 13.89 -10.09 21.45
C ALA A 18 14.61 -9.31 20.34
N ALA A 19 13.93 -9.07 19.22
CA ALA A 19 14.46 -8.27 18.11
C ALA A 19 14.65 -6.79 18.48
N ALA A 20 13.98 -6.25 19.49
CA ALA A 20 14.19 -4.89 19.96
C ALA A 20 15.28 -4.80 21.05
N GLY A 21 15.83 -5.93 21.52
CA GLY A 21 16.81 -5.98 22.60
C GLY A 21 16.24 -5.47 23.93
N THR A 22 14.93 -5.63 24.15
CA THR A 22 14.24 -5.13 25.34
C THR A 22 13.32 -6.18 25.95
N SER A 23 12.77 -5.92 27.13
CA SER A 23 11.86 -6.86 27.78
C SER A 23 10.45 -6.75 27.21
N LYS A 24 9.69 -7.85 27.30
CA LYS A 24 8.26 -7.89 26.95
C LYS A 24 7.49 -6.76 27.62
N THR A 25 7.73 -6.52 28.91
CA THR A 25 7.09 -5.44 29.68
C THR A 25 7.33 -4.05 29.08
N VAL A 26 8.51 -3.77 28.53
CA VAL A 26 8.79 -2.49 27.87
C VAL A 26 8.00 -2.38 26.56
N VAL A 27 7.94 -3.44 25.76
CA VAL A 27 7.12 -3.45 24.53
C VAL A 27 5.64 -3.20 24.85
N TYR A 28 5.08 -3.87 25.85
CA TYR A 28 3.68 -3.69 26.27
C TYR A 28 3.39 -2.28 26.82
N ARG A 29 4.39 -1.57 27.35
CA ARG A 29 4.23 -0.18 27.78
C ARG A 29 3.99 0.77 26.60
N HIS A 30 4.62 0.49 25.45
CA HIS A 30 4.44 1.28 24.24
C HIS A 30 3.25 0.80 23.40
N PHE A 31 3.04 -0.51 23.35
CA PHE A 31 1.97 -1.16 22.61
C PHE A 31 1.14 -2.01 23.57
N THR A 32 0.10 -1.41 24.13
CA THR A 32 -0.81 -2.04 25.10
C THR A 32 -1.44 -3.33 24.56
N ASP A 33 -1.57 -3.43 23.24
CA ASP A 33 -2.10 -4.56 22.52
C ASP A 33 -1.43 -4.68 21.13
N ARG A 34 -1.67 -5.82 20.47
CA ARG A 34 -1.16 -6.10 19.12
C ARG A 34 -1.76 -5.14 18.08
N ALA A 35 -2.97 -4.62 18.30
CA ALA A 35 -3.63 -3.72 17.36
C ALA A 35 -2.91 -2.36 17.26
N ARG A 36 -2.43 -1.80 18.37
CA ARG A 36 -1.59 -0.59 18.34
C ARG A 36 -0.26 -0.79 17.63
N LEU A 37 0.35 -1.97 17.80
CA LEU A 37 1.55 -2.31 17.05
C LEU A 37 1.26 -2.36 15.54
N TYR A 38 0.16 -3.00 15.13
CA TYR A 38 -0.28 -3.02 13.74
C TYR A 38 -0.49 -1.60 13.21
N ALA A 39 -1.21 -0.75 13.94
CA ALA A 39 -1.46 0.64 13.55
C ALA A 39 -0.16 1.44 13.37
N ALA A 40 0.81 1.28 14.28
CA ALA A 40 2.09 1.97 14.16
C ALA A 40 2.94 1.47 12.97
N VAL A 41 2.87 0.17 12.64
CA VAL A 41 3.55 -0.38 11.46
C VAL A 41 2.86 0.08 10.18
N ALA A 42 1.52 0.06 10.15
CA ALA A 42 0.70 0.58 9.07
C ALA A 42 1.01 2.05 8.76
N GLU A 43 1.00 2.92 9.78
CA GLU A 43 1.35 4.34 9.65
C GLU A 43 2.76 4.54 9.08
N ARG A 44 3.72 3.71 9.51
CA ARG A 44 5.10 3.76 9.00
C ARG A 44 5.20 3.35 7.54
N VAL A 45 4.43 2.35 7.13
CA VAL A 45 4.35 1.89 5.74
C VAL A 45 3.68 2.95 4.87
N ASP A 46 2.58 3.53 5.33
CA ASP A 46 1.88 4.63 4.66
C ASP A 46 2.81 5.81 4.42
N ALA A 47 3.52 6.26 5.46
CA ALA A 47 4.50 7.33 5.33
C ALA A 47 5.60 7.00 4.31
N THR A 48 5.98 5.72 4.15
CA THR A 48 6.99 5.28 3.18
C THR A 48 6.46 5.31 1.76
N ILE A 49 5.24 4.79 1.52
CA ILE A 49 4.59 4.84 0.20
C ILE A 49 4.41 6.30 -0.22
N MET A 50 3.96 7.16 0.70
CA MET A 50 3.69 8.58 0.42
C MET A 50 4.96 9.39 0.21
N HIS A 51 6.04 9.07 0.92
CA HIS A 51 7.34 9.64 0.65
C HIS A 51 7.82 9.27 -0.76
N ASN A 52 7.71 8.00 -1.15
CA ASN A 52 8.11 7.52 -2.48
C ASN A 52 7.28 8.15 -3.59
N LEU A 53 5.96 8.27 -3.38
CA LEU A 53 5.05 8.94 -4.30
C LEU A 53 5.41 10.43 -4.43
N SER A 54 5.59 11.13 -3.31
CA SER A 54 5.98 12.54 -3.30
C SER A 54 7.34 12.77 -3.98
N ALA A 55 8.29 11.85 -3.82
CA ALA A 55 9.58 11.91 -4.49
C ALA A 55 9.43 11.75 -6.02
N ALA A 56 8.60 10.79 -6.46
CA ALA A 56 8.32 10.57 -7.88
C ALA A 56 7.58 11.76 -8.52
N ILE A 57 6.63 12.35 -7.81
CA ILE A 57 5.86 13.54 -8.24
C ILE A 57 6.74 14.81 -8.24
N GLY A 58 7.50 15.01 -7.17
CA GLY A 58 8.32 16.21 -6.97
C GLY A 58 9.51 16.31 -7.92
N GLU A 59 10.02 15.19 -8.45
CA GLU A 59 11.12 15.17 -9.43
C GLU A 59 10.75 15.86 -10.74
N ASP A 60 9.54 15.63 -11.26
CA ASP A 60 9.10 16.26 -12.51
C ASP A 60 8.60 17.70 -12.31
N SER A 61 7.98 17.98 -11.16
CA SER A 61 7.59 19.34 -10.79
C SER A 61 8.81 20.29 -10.74
N ARG A 62 9.96 19.81 -10.23
CA ARG A 62 11.24 20.54 -10.23
C ARG A 62 11.79 20.82 -11.63
N ARG A 63 11.33 20.09 -12.66
CA ARG A 63 11.71 20.30 -14.07
C ARG A 63 10.73 21.22 -14.82
N GLY A 64 9.77 21.82 -14.12
CA GLY A 64 8.84 22.81 -14.69
C GLY A 64 7.88 22.24 -15.74
N ARG A 65 7.66 20.92 -15.77
CA ARG A 65 6.69 20.28 -16.66
C ARG A 65 5.37 20.07 -15.92
N PRO A 66 4.21 20.39 -16.54
CA PRO A 66 2.93 19.90 -16.06
C PRO A 66 3.01 18.37 -16.00
N GLN A 67 2.77 17.78 -14.82
CA GLN A 67 2.76 16.34 -14.73
C GLN A 67 1.50 15.79 -15.37
N ASP A 68 1.71 14.86 -16.30
CA ASP A 68 0.64 14.07 -16.88
C ASP A 68 0.02 13.16 -15.81
N GLY A 69 -1.31 13.20 -15.67
CA GLY A 69 -2.04 12.42 -14.66
C GLY A 69 -1.79 10.92 -14.75
N ARG A 70 -1.58 10.40 -15.97
CA ARG A 70 -1.20 9.00 -16.18
C ARG A 70 0.15 8.67 -15.55
N THR A 71 1.11 9.60 -15.60
CA THR A 71 2.43 9.42 -14.99
C THR A 71 2.35 9.39 -13.47
N ILE A 72 1.50 10.23 -12.87
CA ILE A 72 1.24 10.22 -11.42
C ILE A 72 0.63 8.88 -10.98
N ILE A 73 -0.38 8.39 -11.72
CA ILE A 73 -1.00 7.09 -11.46
C ILE A 73 0.04 5.97 -11.55
N ALA A 74 0.86 5.95 -12.60
CA ALA A 74 1.91 4.94 -12.78
C ALA A 74 2.91 4.96 -11.62
N ALA A 75 3.35 6.13 -11.18
CA ALA A 75 4.28 6.28 -10.06
C ALA A 75 3.69 5.78 -8.74
N ALA A 76 2.40 6.03 -8.48
CA ALA A 76 1.71 5.55 -7.28
C ALA A 76 1.59 4.02 -7.27
N ILE A 77 1.19 3.43 -8.41
CA ILE A 77 1.11 1.98 -8.57
C ILE A 77 2.49 1.35 -8.37
N ASP A 78 3.53 1.91 -9.00
CA ASP A 78 4.90 1.40 -8.91
C ASP A 78 5.44 1.44 -7.49
N ALA A 79 5.19 2.53 -6.75
CA ALA A 79 5.60 2.68 -5.36
C ALA A 79 4.93 1.63 -4.45
N TYR A 80 3.66 1.32 -4.70
CA TYR A 80 2.93 0.28 -3.99
C TYR A 80 3.50 -1.12 -4.30
N LEU A 81 3.65 -1.46 -5.58
CA LEU A 81 4.18 -2.76 -5.98
C LEU A 81 5.63 -2.97 -5.56
N ARG A 82 6.41 -1.90 -5.45
CA ARG A 82 7.77 -1.94 -4.89
C ARG A 82 7.77 -2.38 -3.42
N LEU A 83 6.84 -1.89 -2.61
CA LEU A 83 6.71 -2.36 -1.23
C LEU A 83 6.40 -3.86 -1.18
N VAL A 84 5.51 -4.33 -2.05
CA VAL A 84 5.12 -5.75 -2.14
C VAL A 84 6.33 -6.61 -2.50
N GLN A 85 7.15 -6.13 -3.43
CA GLN A 85 8.35 -6.84 -3.88
C GLN A 85 9.49 -6.81 -2.85
N ASP A 86 9.82 -5.63 -2.32
CA ASP A 86 11.00 -5.42 -1.49
C ASP A 86 10.76 -5.86 -0.03
N GLU A 87 9.51 -5.79 0.45
CA GLU A 87 9.13 -6.01 1.84
C GLU A 87 7.85 -6.86 1.97
N PRO A 88 7.81 -8.09 1.41
CA PRO A 88 6.59 -8.91 1.30
C PRO A 88 5.98 -9.27 2.66
N GLU A 89 6.81 -9.51 3.68
CA GLU A 89 6.33 -9.82 5.03
C GLU A 89 5.78 -8.58 5.75
N ILE A 90 6.31 -7.39 5.45
CA ILE A 90 5.73 -6.14 5.96
C ILE A 90 4.38 -5.89 5.30
N TYR A 91 4.29 -6.07 3.98
CA TYR A 91 3.05 -5.98 3.25
C TYR A 91 2.00 -6.95 3.82
N ARG A 92 2.36 -8.23 3.96
CA ARG A 92 1.49 -9.24 4.58
C ARG A 92 1.12 -8.87 6.01
N PHE A 93 2.03 -8.35 6.82
CA PHE A 93 1.73 -7.96 8.20
C PHE A 93 0.67 -6.84 8.26
N VAL A 94 0.76 -5.88 7.35
CA VAL A 94 -0.16 -4.74 7.30
C VAL A 94 -1.50 -5.11 6.67
N VAL A 95 -1.50 -5.95 5.64
CA VAL A 95 -2.73 -6.38 4.93
C VAL A 95 -3.45 -7.52 5.65
N ALA A 96 -2.70 -8.45 6.25
CA ALA A 96 -3.24 -9.57 7.03
C ALA A 96 -3.53 -9.19 8.49
N ALA A 97 -3.40 -7.91 8.86
CA ALA A 97 -3.70 -7.43 10.20
C ALA A 97 -5.07 -7.99 10.65
N PRO A 98 -5.11 -8.86 11.68
CA PRO A 98 -6.34 -9.47 12.11
C PRO A 98 -7.25 -8.41 12.72
N ILE A 99 -8.50 -8.40 12.24
CA ILE A 99 -9.77 -8.44 12.99
C ILE A 99 -9.54 -8.70 14.49
N LEU A 100 -9.00 -7.72 15.22
CA LEU A 100 -8.95 -7.75 16.67
C LEU A 100 -10.02 -6.77 17.15
N GLU A 101 -11.11 -7.37 17.63
CA GLU A 101 -12.15 -6.82 18.52
C GLU A 101 -13.49 -6.31 17.96
N ARG A 102 -13.89 -6.55 16.69
CA ARG A 102 -15.31 -6.41 16.29
C ARG A 102 -15.75 -7.44 15.23
N PRO A 103 -16.74 -8.33 15.50
CA PRO A 103 -17.34 -9.14 14.46
C PRO A 103 -18.12 -8.24 13.47
N GLY A 104 -17.82 -8.36 12.18
CA GLY A 104 -18.59 -7.73 11.10
C GLY A 104 -17.97 -6.49 10.45
N ALA A 105 -16.74 -6.10 10.79
CA ALA A 105 -16.06 -5.02 10.10
C ALA A 105 -15.01 -5.58 9.12
N ASP A 106 -15.10 -5.17 7.86
CA ASP A 106 -14.13 -5.49 6.81
C ASP A 106 -12.80 -4.77 7.12
N HIS A 107 -12.00 -5.38 7.99
CA HIS A 107 -10.86 -4.75 8.66
C HIS A 107 -9.51 -4.96 7.96
N SER A 108 -9.51 -5.54 6.77
CA SER A 108 -8.32 -5.58 5.92
C SER A 108 -8.03 -4.22 5.24
N GLY A 109 -8.82 -3.18 5.55
CA GLY A 109 -8.89 -1.94 4.78
C GLY A 109 -8.25 -0.70 5.40
N ALA A 110 -7.73 -0.70 6.63
CA ALA A 110 -7.29 0.56 7.28
C ALA A 110 -6.17 1.29 6.50
N VAL A 111 -5.14 0.55 6.08
CA VAL A 111 -4.06 1.08 5.23
C VAL A 111 -4.54 1.40 3.83
N SER A 112 -5.33 0.52 3.23
CA SER A 112 -5.92 0.79 1.90
C SER A 112 -6.84 2.03 1.92
N ALA A 113 -7.56 2.26 3.01
CA ALA A 113 -8.43 3.40 3.21
C ALA A 113 -7.62 4.67 3.38
N HIS A 114 -6.53 4.65 4.18
CA HIS A 114 -5.68 5.81 4.34
C HIS A 114 -4.92 6.18 3.05
N ILE A 115 -4.47 5.19 2.28
CA ILE A 115 -3.89 5.40 0.95
C ILE A 115 -4.97 5.96 0.00
N ALA A 116 -6.21 5.45 0.06
CA ALA A 116 -7.32 5.96 -0.73
C ALA A 116 -7.65 7.42 -0.37
N GLU A 117 -7.71 7.78 0.91
CA GLU A 117 -7.93 9.17 1.37
C GLU A 117 -6.88 10.14 0.81
N GLN A 118 -5.61 9.72 0.79
CA GLN A 118 -4.55 10.53 0.22
C GLN A 118 -4.67 10.65 -1.30
N LEU A 119 -5.05 9.56 -1.97
CA LEU A 119 -5.34 9.58 -3.39
C LEU A 119 -6.54 10.49 -3.71
N VAL A 120 -7.57 10.56 -2.85
CA VAL A 120 -8.67 11.52 -2.99
C VAL A 120 -8.14 12.95 -3.06
N ALA A 121 -7.26 13.36 -2.13
CA ALA A 121 -6.69 14.71 -2.13
C ALA A 121 -5.89 15.01 -3.43
N VAL A 122 -5.19 14.01 -3.97
CA VAL A 122 -4.48 14.14 -5.25
C VAL A 122 -5.47 14.27 -6.43
N LEU A 123 -6.53 13.47 -6.45
CA LEU A 123 -7.56 13.51 -7.50
C LEU A 123 -8.36 14.83 -7.47
N GLU A 124 -8.72 15.33 -6.29
CA GLU A 124 -9.42 16.60 -6.13
C GLU A 124 -8.56 17.78 -6.61
N SER A 125 -7.26 17.79 -6.28
CA SER A 125 -6.33 18.85 -6.70
C SER A 125 -5.93 18.78 -8.17
N SER A 126 -5.80 17.58 -8.74
CA SER A 126 -5.26 17.38 -10.10
C SER A 126 -6.32 17.25 -11.19
N LEU A 127 -7.47 16.64 -10.89
CA LEU A 127 -8.48 16.26 -11.89
C LEU A 127 -9.79 17.08 -11.80
N ARG A 128 -9.89 18.05 -10.87
CA ARG A 128 -11.15 18.76 -10.59
C ARG A 128 -12.33 17.80 -10.40
N ALA A 129 -12.07 16.61 -9.86
CA ALA A 129 -13.11 15.64 -9.56
C ALA A 129 -13.89 16.09 -8.32
N ASP A 130 -15.22 16.03 -8.37
CA ASP A 130 -16.05 16.34 -7.21
C ASP A 130 -15.94 15.21 -6.15
N GLY A 131 -16.00 15.58 -4.87
CA GLY A 131 -15.68 14.69 -3.72
C GLY A 131 -16.20 13.25 -3.82
N PRO A 132 -17.49 12.99 -4.11
CA PRO A 132 -18.01 11.62 -4.21
C PRO A 132 -17.35 10.79 -5.33
N ARG A 133 -17.01 11.40 -6.46
CA ARG A 133 -16.31 10.71 -7.57
C ARG A 133 -14.87 10.41 -7.19
N ALA A 134 -14.18 11.38 -6.59
CA ALA A 134 -12.81 11.21 -6.14
C ALA A 134 -12.70 10.05 -5.12
N GLN A 135 -13.65 9.96 -4.17
CA GLN A 135 -13.73 8.86 -3.21
C GLN A 135 -13.90 7.50 -3.91
N VAL A 136 -14.90 7.36 -4.78
CA VAL A 136 -15.16 6.08 -5.48
C VAL A 136 -13.96 5.67 -6.32
N TRP A 137 -13.36 6.59 -7.06
CA TRP A 137 -12.20 6.31 -7.91
C TRP A 137 -10.97 5.95 -7.09
N ALA A 138 -10.69 6.67 -6.01
CA ALA A 138 -9.56 6.37 -5.14
C ALA A 138 -9.67 4.97 -4.54
N HIS A 139 -10.82 4.63 -3.95
CA HIS A 139 -11.04 3.29 -3.40
C HIS A 139 -10.99 2.20 -4.47
N GLY A 140 -11.57 2.44 -5.65
CA GLY A 140 -11.54 1.50 -6.77
C GLY A 140 -10.12 1.21 -7.28
N VAL A 141 -9.31 2.26 -7.49
CA VAL A 141 -7.93 2.12 -7.94
C VAL A 141 -7.07 1.42 -6.89
N VAL A 142 -7.16 1.83 -5.62
CA VAL A 142 -6.39 1.19 -4.54
C VAL A 142 -6.80 -0.28 -4.38
N GLY A 143 -8.10 -0.57 -4.40
CA GLY A 143 -8.60 -1.95 -4.31
C GLY A 143 -8.12 -2.82 -5.47
N MET A 144 -8.13 -2.29 -6.69
CA MET A 144 -7.61 -2.98 -7.88
C MET A 144 -6.12 -3.28 -7.76
N VAL A 145 -5.30 -2.29 -7.39
CA VAL A 145 -3.85 -2.47 -7.23
C VAL A 145 -3.54 -3.49 -6.14
N ARG A 146 -4.26 -3.43 -5.01
CA ARG A 146 -4.12 -4.40 -3.92
C ARG A 146 -4.46 -5.82 -4.37
N ALA A 147 -5.60 -6.01 -5.03
CA ALA A 147 -6.01 -7.33 -5.49
C ALA A 147 -4.99 -7.94 -6.48
N ALA A 148 -4.44 -7.12 -7.38
CA ALA A 148 -3.39 -7.54 -8.29
C ALA A 148 -2.07 -7.86 -7.57
N ALA A 149 -1.70 -7.06 -6.57
CA ALA A 149 -0.52 -7.31 -5.73
C ALA A 149 -0.65 -8.60 -4.92
N ASP A 150 -1.83 -8.87 -4.34
CA ASP A 150 -2.11 -10.09 -3.59
C ASP A 150 -1.98 -11.34 -4.47
N ASP A 151 -2.53 -11.31 -5.68
CA ASP A 151 -2.40 -12.40 -6.66
C ASP A 151 -0.94 -12.59 -7.10
N TRP A 152 -0.24 -11.48 -7.42
CA TRP A 152 1.17 -11.50 -7.82
C TRP A 152 2.08 -12.09 -6.73
N LEU A 153 1.86 -11.70 -5.48
CA LEU A 153 2.59 -12.20 -4.32
C LEU A 153 2.28 -13.68 -4.02
N THR A 154 1.02 -14.10 -4.21
CA THR A 154 0.57 -15.48 -3.96
C THR A 154 1.14 -16.46 -4.98
N ARG A 155 1.14 -16.07 -6.26
CA ARG A 155 1.76 -16.88 -7.33
C ARG A 155 3.27 -16.86 -7.23
N GLY A 156 3.85 -15.77 -6.71
CA GLY A 156 5.28 -15.52 -6.74
C GLY A 156 5.67 -14.83 -8.04
N ALA A 157 6.49 -13.78 -7.93
CA ALA A 157 6.87 -12.95 -9.09
C ALA A 157 7.48 -13.77 -10.25
N ALA A 158 8.28 -14.79 -9.93
CA ALA A 158 8.89 -15.68 -10.91
C ALA A 158 7.85 -16.56 -11.66
N ASP A 159 6.85 -17.09 -10.96
CA ASP A 159 5.86 -17.99 -11.54
C ASP A 159 4.69 -17.24 -12.20
N SER A 160 4.49 -15.97 -11.84
CA SER A 160 3.50 -15.10 -12.48
C SER A 160 3.84 -14.74 -13.94
N GLY A 161 5.12 -14.86 -14.33
CA GLY A 161 5.64 -14.42 -15.62
C GLY A 161 5.65 -12.89 -15.80
N LEU A 162 5.31 -12.11 -14.77
CA LEU A 162 5.25 -10.65 -14.83
C LEU A 162 6.28 -10.02 -13.89
N THR A 163 7.09 -9.11 -14.44
CA THR A 163 7.91 -8.21 -13.63
C THR A 163 7.04 -7.14 -12.98
N ARG A 164 7.56 -6.49 -11.93
CA ARG A 164 6.92 -5.34 -11.29
C ARG A 164 6.59 -4.25 -12.30
N GLU A 165 7.52 -3.94 -13.21
CA GLU A 165 7.36 -2.91 -14.23
C GLU A 165 6.24 -3.25 -15.22
N ALA A 166 6.16 -4.53 -15.63
CA ALA A 166 5.09 -5.01 -16.51
C ALA A 166 3.72 -4.92 -15.81
N LEU A 167 3.65 -5.31 -14.53
CA LEU A 167 2.43 -5.20 -13.73
C LEU A 167 2.02 -3.73 -13.51
N THR A 168 2.97 -2.84 -13.22
CA THR A 168 2.74 -1.39 -13.13
C THR A 168 2.12 -0.87 -14.43
N ALA A 169 2.67 -1.24 -15.59
CA ALA A 169 2.16 -0.79 -16.89
C ALA A 169 0.72 -1.26 -17.13
N LEU A 170 0.44 -2.55 -16.90
CA LEU A 170 -0.90 -3.13 -17.07
C LEU A 170 -1.95 -2.46 -16.16
N LEU A 171 -1.62 -2.25 -14.89
CA LEU A 171 -2.53 -1.61 -13.93
C LEU A 171 -2.71 -0.12 -14.24
N THR A 172 -1.67 0.55 -14.75
CA THR A 172 -1.77 1.95 -15.21
C THR A 172 -2.72 2.05 -16.40
N ASP A 173 -2.58 1.17 -17.39
CA ASP A 173 -3.43 1.17 -18.58
C ASP A 173 -4.89 0.86 -18.22
N LEU A 174 -5.10 -0.08 -17.31
CA LEU A 174 -6.42 -0.41 -16.78
C LEU A 174 -7.04 0.77 -16.03
N ALA A 175 -6.28 1.46 -15.17
CA ALA A 175 -6.75 2.64 -14.44
C ALA A 175 -7.06 3.82 -15.37
N TRP A 176 -6.31 3.97 -16.47
CA TRP A 176 -6.40 5.12 -17.36
C TRP A 176 -7.42 4.95 -18.49
N SER A 177 -7.45 3.77 -19.11
CA SER A 177 -8.25 3.49 -20.33
C SER A 177 -9.34 2.43 -20.11
N GLY A 178 -9.36 1.81 -18.92
CA GLY A 178 -10.25 0.70 -18.62
C GLY A 178 -9.98 -0.50 -19.51
N LEU A 179 -11.02 -1.32 -19.69
CA LEU A 179 -10.97 -2.49 -20.58
C LEU A 179 -11.36 -2.19 -22.02
N SER A 180 -11.77 -0.95 -22.33
CA SER A 180 -12.31 -0.58 -23.65
C SER A 180 -11.42 -0.97 -24.84
N PRO A 181 -10.07 -0.84 -24.79
CA PRO A 181 -9.23 -1.21 -25.93
C PRO A 181 -9.18 -2.71 -26.21
N ALA A 182 -9.59 -3.56 -25.27
CA ALA A 182 -9.60 -5.01 -25.46
C ALA A 182 -10.82 -5.50 -26.27
N TRP A 183 -11.78 -4.62 -26.54
CA TRP A 183 -13.04 -4.93 -27.24
C TRP A 183 -13.15 -4.24 -28.60
N THR A 184 -12.05 -3.65 -29.09
CA THR A 184 -11.94 -2.92 -30.37
C THR A 184 -10.94 -3.60 -31.28
#